data_AF-A0A352PT28-F1
#
_entry.id   AF-A0A352PT28-F1
#
_cell.length_a   1.000
_cell.length_b   1.000
_cell.length_c   1.000
_cell.angle_alpha   90.00
_cell.angle_beta   90.00
_cell.angle_gamma   90.00
#
_symmetry.space_group_name_H-M   'P 1'
#
loop_
_entity.id
_entity.type
_entity.pdbx_description
1 polymer ?
#
loop_
_entity_poly.entity_id
_entity_poly.type
_entity_poly.pdbx_seq_one_letter_code
_entity_poly.pdbx_strand_id
1 'polypeptide(L)'
;FVLGGHGDTMVPLPRYTTVSGIPIPDLMSADRIEALVDRTRNGGAEIVNLLKTGSAFFAPSASAVQMAEAILKDQKRILPCAAYCDKEYGVGGYFVGVPVMLGAAGVEKIVEIKMSTEEKARFDKSVEAVKRLVETMKV
;
A
#
# COMPACT_ATOMS: atom_id res chain seq x y z
N PHE A 1 6.61 5.36 0.83
CA PHE A 1 5.28 4.87 1.26
C PHE A 1 4.57 4.30 0.03
N VAL A 2 3.67 3.31 0.19
CA VAL A 2 2.97 2.66 -0.94
C VAL A 2 1.48 2.58 -0.63
N LEU A 3 0.63 2.99 -1.57
CA LEU A 3 -0.82 2.93 -1.47
C LEU A 3 -1.40 1.94 -2.50
N GLY A 4 -2.72 1.77 -2.48
CA GLY A 4 -3.43 0.91 -3.44
C GLY A 4 -3.27 -0.58 -3.15
N GLY A 5 -3.44 -1.41 -4.18
CA GLY A 5 -3.33 -2.86 -4.08
C GLY A 5 -1.94 -3.39 -4.40
N HIS A 6 -1.87 -4.63 -4.90
CA HIS A 6 -0.65 -5.24 -5.42
C HIS A 6 -0.55 -5.11 -6.95
N GLY A 7 0.64 -5.34 -7.50
CA GLY A 7 0.88 -5.37 -8.94
C GLY A 7 0.47 -4.05 -9.63
N ASP A 8 -0.35 -4.15 -10.66
CA ASP A 8 -0.80 -3.01 -11.48
C ASP A 8 -1.65 -1.99 -10.73
N THR A 9 -2.21 -2.37 -9.59
CA THR A 9 -3.01 -1.49 -8.71
C THR A 9 -2.17 -0.85 -7.60
N MET A 10 -0.87 -1.14 -7.55
CA MET A 10 0.03 -0.54 -6.57
C MET A 10 0.34 0.92 -6.93
N VAL A 11 0.31 1.80 -5.93
CA VAL A 11 0.56 3.24 -6.07
C VAL A 11 1.80 3.60 -5.25
N PRO A 12 2.99 3.36 -5.80
CA PRO A 12 4.25 3.73 -5.15
C PRO A 12 4.41 5.25 -5.14
N LEU A 13 4.90 5.78 -4.02
CA LEU A 13 5.13 7.22 -3.83
C LEU A 13 6.59 7.49 -3.44
N PRO A 14 7.52 7.63 -4.41
CA PRO A 14 8.93 7.92 -4.15
C PRO A 14 9.14 9.17 -3.27
N ARG A 15 8.31 10.21 -3.44
CA ARG A 15 8.34 11.43 -2.63
C ARG A 15 8.08 11.20 -1.14
N TYR A 16 7.37 10.13 -0.79
CA TYR A 16 7.12 9.70 0.59
C TYR A 16 7.98 8.50 1.00
N THR A 17 9.09 8.25 0.30
CA THR A 17 10.06 7.20 0.63
C THR A 17 11.38 7.88 0.93
N THR A 18 11.94 7.60 2.11
CA THR A 18 13.14 8.27 2.61
C THR A 18 14.16 7.26 3.13
N VAL A 19 15.43 7.65 3.10
CA VAL A 19 16.52 6.99 3.84
C VAL A 19 16.97 7.97 4.92
N SER A 20 16.77 7.62 6.19
CA SER A 20 17.07 8.49 7.34
C SER A 20 16.50 9.91 7.22
N GLY A 21 15.31 10.05 6.62
CA GLY A 21 14.64 11.33 6.40
C GLY A 21 14.95 12.01 5.07
N ILE A 22 15.97 11.56 4.33
CA ILE A 22 16.33 12.12 3.02
C ILE A 22 15.48 11.44 1.94
N PRO A 23 14.73 12.19 1.10
CA PRO A 23 13.95 11.63 0.00
C PRO A 23 14.80 10.79 -0.96
N ILE A 24 14.29 9.62 -1.37
CA ILE A 24 15.02 8.78 -2.33
C ILE A 24 15.33 9.44 -3.69
N PRO A 25 14.52 10.40 -4.22
CA PRO A 25 14.89 11.13 -5.43
C PRO A 25 16.18 11.94 -5.31
N ASP A 26 16.58 12.32 -4.09
CA ASP A 26 17.81 13.05 -3.83
C ASP A 26 19.03 12.11 -3.74
N LEU A 27 18.80 10.80 -3.67
CA LEU A 27 19.83 9.78 -3.41
C LEU A 27 20.11 8.87 -4.61
N MET A 28 19.21 8.80 -5.59
CA MET A 28 19.36 7.92 -6.76
C MET A 28 18.57 8.45 -7.96
N SER A 29 18.98 8.05 -9.16
CA SER A 29 18.34 8.47 -10.42
C SER A 29 16.90 7.98 -10.54
N ALA A 30 16.09 8.72 -11.30
CA ALA A 30 14.70 8.36 -11.59
C ALA A 30 14.59 6.96 -12.22
N ASP A 31 15.45 6.61 -13.17
CA ASP A 31 15.46 5.29 -13.82
C ASP A 31 15.73 4.16 -12.81
N ARG A 32 16.59 4.39 -11.82
CA ARG A 32 16.86 3.41 -10.78
C ARG A 32 15.67 3.25 -9.84
N ILE A 33 15.00 4.35 -9.50
CA ILE A 33 13.77 4.32 -8.69
C ILE A 33 12.69 3.54 -9.44
N GLU A 34 12.49 3.80 -10.73
CA GLU A 34 11.47 3.12 -11.53
C GLU A 34 11.75 1.63 -11.63
N ALA A 35 13.02 1.22 -11.84
CA ALA A 35 13.39 -0.20 -11.83
C ALA A 35 13.10 -0.89 -10.49
N LEU A 36 13.30 -0.21 -9.36
CA LEU A 36 12.98 -0.74 -8.03
C LEU A 36 11.47 -0.78 -7.78
N VAL A 37 10.73 0.21 -8.28
CA VAL A 37 9.27 0.25 -8.24
C VAL A 37 8.68 -0.93 -9.03
N ASP A 38 9.17 -1.17 -10.25
CA ASP A 38 8.72 -2.27 -11.09
C ASP A 38 8.99 -3.63 -10.42
N ARG A 39 10.21 -3.83 -9.91
CA ARG A 39 10.53 -5.04 -9.15
C ARG A 39 9.64 -5.19 -7.91
N THR A 40 9.27 -4.11 -7.25
CA THR A 40 8.34 -4.15 -6.10
C THR A 40 6.93 -4.60 -6.53
N ARG A 41 6.41 -4.11 -7.67
CA ARG A 41 5.12 -4.57 -8.22
C ARG A 41 5.14 -6.07 -8.50
N ASN A 42 6.27 -6.54 -9.02
CA ASN A 42 6.47 -7.93 -9.44
C ASN A 42 7.04 -8.83 -8.35
N GLY A 43 7.30 -8.31 -7.13
CA GLY A 43 8.06 -9.03 -6.11
C GLY A 43 7.39 -10.32 -5.63
N GLY A 44 6.05 -10.35 -5.55
CA GLY A 44 5.32 -11.58 -5.24
C GLY A 44 5.50 -12.65 -6.33
N ALA A 45 5.40 -12.24 -7.60
CA ALA A 45 5.61 -13.13 -8.74
C ALA A 45 7.07 -13.60 -8.83
N GLU A 46 8.04 -12.75 -8.49
CA GLU A 46 9.46 -13.10 -8.41
C GLU A 46 9.68 -14.29 -7.46
N ILE A 47 9.09 -14.23 -6.25
CA ILE A 47 9.22 -15.33 -5.27
C ILE A 47 8.50 -16.60 -5.73
N VAL A 48 7.28 -16.50 -6.29
CA VAL A 48 6.55 -17.66 -6.83
C VAL A 48 7.37 -18.35 -7.93
N ASN A 49 7.96 -17.57 -8.83
CA ASN A 49 8.79 -18.10 -9.92
C ASN A 49 10.05 -18.81 -9.44
N LEU A 50 10.61 -18.41 -8.30
CA LEU A 50 11.76 -19.05 -7.68
C LEU A 50 11.37 -20.32 -6.92
N LEU A 51 10.28 -20.28 -6.13
CA LEU A 51 9.82 -21.42 -5.33
C LEU A 51 9.20 -22.54 -6.18
N LYS A 52 8.66 -22.22 -7.36
CA LYS A 52 7.91 -23.11 -8.28
C LYS A 52 6.58 -23.61 -7.72
N THR A 53 6.55 -24.02 -6.46
CA THR A 53 5.35 -24.44 -5.74
C THR A 53 5.16 -23.57 -4.50
N GLY A 54 3.97 -22.97 -4.37
CA GLY A 54 3.66 -22.04 -3.29
C GLY A 54 4.05 -20.58 -3.57
N SER A 55 3.97 -19.75 -2.52
CA SER A 55 4.19 -18.30 -2.58
C SER A 55 5.02 -17.82 -1.39
N ALA A 56 5.36 -16.52 -1.35
CA ALA A 56 6.08 -15.94 -0.23
C ALA A 56 5.31 -16.09 1.08
N PHE A 57 6.00 -16.44 2.17
CA PHE A 57 5.37 -16.60 3.49
C PHE A 57 6.09 -15.85 4.61
N PHE A 58 7.42 -15.73 4.58
CA PHE A 58 8.16 -15.00 5.62
C PHE A 58 7.79 -13.51 5.71
N ALA A 59 7.90 -12.78 4.59
CA ALA A 59 7.59 -11.36 4.58
C ALA A 59 6.08 -11.06 4.82
N PRO A 60 5.12 -11.80 4.20
CA PRO A 60 3.71 -11.63 4.54
C PRO A 60 3.40 -11.90 6.02
N SER A 61 3.99 -12.94 6.62
CA SER A 61 3.81 -13.23 8.04
C SER A 61 4.37 -12.12 8.93
N ALA A 62 5.56 -11.60 8.60
CA ALA A 62 6.15 -10.48 9.34
C ALA A 62 5.28 -9.22 9.28
N SER A 63 4.68 -8.90 8.12
CA SER A 63 3.73 -7.79 7.98
C SER A 63 2.47 -7.99 8.83
N ALA A 64 1.90 -9.20 8.84
CA ALA A 64 0.73 -9.52 9.65
C ALA A 64 1.04 -9.42 11.16
N VAL A 65 2.19 -9.95 11.60
CA VAL A 65 2.65 -9.84 13.00
C VAL A 65 2.87 -8.39 13.38
N GLN A 66 3.43 -7.56 12.48
CA GLN A 66 3.62 -6.13 12.74
C GLN A 66 2.29 -5.40 12.97
N MET A 67 1.25 -5.72 12.18
CA MET A 67 -0.08 -5.16 12.37
C MET A 67 -0.70 -5.65 13.69
N ALA A 68 -0.61 -6.95 13.98
CA ALA A 68 -1.12 -7.51 15.23
C ALA A 68 -0.43 -6.90 16.46
N GLU A 69 0.90 -6.73 16.42
CA GLU A 69 1.65 -6.09 17.50
C GLU A 69 1.24 -4.63 17.70
N ALA A 70 1.03 -3.87 16.61
CA ALA A 70 0.59 -2.48 16.70
C ALA A 70 -0.77 -2.34 17.40
N ILE A 71 -1.67 -3.29 17.17
CA ILE A 71 -2.98 -3.35 17.85
C ILE A 71 -2.81 -3.78 19.31
N LEU A 72 -2.17 -4.93 19.55
CA LEU A 72 -2.04 -5.54 20.88
C LEU A 72 -1.28 -4.67 21.89
N LYS A 73 -0.32 -3.87 21.40
CA LYS A 73 0.52 -2.98 22.23
C LYS A 73 0.16 -1.50 22.07
N ASP A 74 -0.96 -1.20 21.44
CA ASP A 74 -1.46 0.16 21.19
C ASP A 74 -0.39 1.14 20.66
N GLN A 75 0.42 0.69 19.70
CA GLN A 75 1.62 1.43 19.28
C GLN A 75 1.32 2.69 18.44
N LYS A 76 0.06 2.89 18.03
CA LYS A 76 -0.38 3.99 17.17
C LYS A 76 0.45 4.13 15.89
N ARG A 77 0.84 3.00 15.29
CA ARG A 77 1.75 2.99 14.14
C ARG A 77 1.05 3.47 12.87
N ILE A 78 1.75 4.27 12.07
CA ILE A 78 1.30 4.62 10.73
C ILE A 78 1.77 3.56 9.74
N LEU A 79 0.84 2.75 9.22
CA LEU A 79 1.10 1.66 8.29
C LEU A 79 0.20 1.78 7.05
N PRO A 80 0.65 1.37 5.85
CA PRO A 80 -0.26 1.19 4.73
C PRO A 80 -1.08 -0.08 4.96
N CYS A 81 -2.40 0.05 5.06
CA CYS A 81 -3.32 -1.07 5.23
C CYS A 81 -4.52 -0.91 4.30
N ALA A 82 -5.16 -2.03 3.95
CA ALA A 82 -6.49 -1.98 3.35
C ALA A 82 -7.49 -1.54 4.43
N ALA A 83 -8.07 -0.35 4.29
CA ALA A 83 -9.02 0.23 5.24
C ALA A 83 -10.25 0.78 4.52
N TYR A 84 -11.39 0.71 5.18
CA TYR A 84 -12.66 1.22 4.66
C TYR A 84 -12.62 2.75 4.66
N CYS A 85 -12.59 3.33 3.46
CA CYS A 85 -12.66 4.78 3.26
C CYS A 85 -14.09 5.13 2.87
N ASP A 86 -14.79 5.85 3.76
CA ASP A 86 -16.14 6.35 3.49
C ASP A 86 -16.02 7.68 2.72
N LYS A 87 -15.45 8.69 3.37
CA LYS A 87 -15.23 10.02 2.78
C LYS A 87 -13.76 10.29 2.43
N GLU A 88 -12.85 9.54 3.03
CA GLU A 88 -11.40 9.73 2.88
C GLU A 88 -10.98 9.54 1.43
N TYR A 89 -10.13 10.44 0.94
CA TYR A 89 -9.68 10.49 -0.45
C TYR A 89 -10.81 10.59 -1.49
N GLY A 90 -12.06 10.85 -1.07
CA GLY A 90 -13.24 10.83 -1.93
C GLY A 90 -13.62 9.42 -2.42
N VAL A 91 -13.29 8.36 -1.68
CA VAL A 91 -13.46 6.97 -2.13
C VAL A 91 -14.92 6.53 -2.21
N GLY A 92 -15.75 6.89 -1.21
CA GLY A 92 -17.19 6.61 -1.23
C GLY A 92 -17.56 5.19 -0.81
N GLY A 93 -16.94 4.65 0.25
CA GLY A 93 -17.36 3.41 0.90
C GLY A 93 -16.71 2.14 0.37
N TYR A 94 -15.38 2.11 0.25
CA TYR A 94 -14.62 0.93 -0.21
C TYR A 94 -13.35 0.70 0.61
N PHE A 95 -12.92 -0.57 0.70
CA PHE A 95 -11.60 -0.91 1.25
C PHE A 95 -10.50 -0.64 0.24
N VAL A 96 -9.58 0.24 0.59
CA VAL A 96 -8.45 0.63 -0.29
C VAL A 96 -7.16 0.71 0.53
N GLY A 97 -6.02 0.49 -0.11
CA GLY A 97 -4.72 0.59 0.54
C GLY A 97 -4.36 2.05 0.84
N VAL A 98 -4.47 2.46 2.10
CA VAL A 98 -4.23 3.83 2.57
C VAL A 98 -3.38 3.85 3.83
N PRO A 99 -2.74 4.98 4.19
CA PRO A 99 -2.05 5.11 5.46
C PRO A 99 -3.08 5.13 6.60
N VAL A 100 -2.90 4.27 7.58
CA VAL A 100 -3.73 4.23 8.79
C VAL A 100 -2.88 4.33 10.04
N MET A 101 -3.40 5.01 11.06
CA MET A 101 -2.98 4.86 12.44
C MET A 101 -3.63 3.62 13.01
N LEU A 102 -2.80 2.61 13.27
CA LEU A 102 -3.22 1.33 13.83
C LEU A 102 -2.89 1.27 15.32
N GLY A 103 -3.90 1.06 16.15
CA GLY A 103 -3.81 0.96 17.62
C GLY A 103 -4.79 -0.06 18.18
N ALA A 104 -5.02 -0.02 19.49
CA ALA A 104 -5.84 -1.00 20.22
C ALA A 104 -7.28 -1.07 19.72
N ALA A 105 -7.82 0.02 19.15
CA ALA A 105 -9.15 0.03 18.54
C ALA A 105 -9.15 -0.37 17.04
N GLY A 106 -8.03 -0.93 16.53
CA GLY A 106 -7.86 -1.21 15.12
C GLY A 106 -7.46 0.04 14.35
N VAL A 107 -8.20 0.36 13.28
CA VAL A 107 -7.98 1.59 12.49
C VAL A 107 -8.56 2.78 13.25
N GLU A 108 -7.69 3.57 13.89
CA GLU A 108 -8.11 4.73 14.69
C GLU A 108 -8.19 6.01 13.86
N LYS A 109 -7.41 6.08 12.79
CA LYS A 109 -7.40 7.21 11.87
C LYS A 109 -6.88 6.79 10.50
N ILE A 110 -7.55 7.21 9.44
CA ILE A 110 -6.98 7.22 8.09
C ILE A 110 -6.27 8.57 7.91
N VAL A 111 -5.01 8.53 7.46
CA VAL A 111 -4.20 9.74 7.26
C VAL A 111 -4.24 10.12 5.79
N GLU A 112 -4.84 11.28 5.49
CA GLU A 112 -4.87 11.84 4.13
C GLU A 112 -3.57 12.57 3.80
N ILE A 113 -2.87 12.09 2.78
CA ILE A 113 -1.63 12.71 2.29
C ILE A 113 -1.89 13.52 1.02
N LYS A 114 -1.07 14.55 0.81
CA LYS A 114 -1.12 15.34 -0.43
C LYS A 114 -0.55 14.53 -1.58
N MET A 115 -1.31 14.39 -2.66
CA MET A 115 -0.88 13.75 -3.90
C MET A 115 -0.73 14.78 -5.02
N SER A 116 0.23 14.58 -5.93
CA SER A 116 0.24 15.27 -7.21
C SER A 116 -0.95 14.82 -8.07
N THR A 117 -1.23 15.53 -9.16
CA THR A 117 -2.27 15.15 -10.13
C THR A 117 -2.04 13.74 -10.65
N GLU A 118 -0.81 13.37 -10.96
CA GLU A 118 -0.42 12.06 -11.49
C GLU A 118 -0.53 10.96 -10.41
N GLU A 119 -0.12 11.25 -9.18
CA GLU A 119 -0.26 10.33 -8.04
C GLU A 119 -1.75 10.07 -7.75
N LYS A 120 -2.58 11.11 -7.75
CA LYS A 120 -4.03 11.00 -7.57
C LYS A 120 -4.69 10.21 -8.69
N ALA A 121 -4.30 10.44 -9.94
CA ALA A 121 -4.83 9.67 -11.08
C ALA A 121 -4.50 8.17 -10.96
N ARG A 122 -3.29 7.81 -10.50
CA ARG A 122 -2.91 6.41 -10.23
C ARG A 122 -3.70 5.83 -9.06
N PHE A 123 -3.89 6.60 -7.99
CA PHE A 123 -4.72 6.21 -6.86
C PHE A 123 -6.16 5.94 -7.30
N ASP A 124 -6.76 6.84 -8.05
CA ASP A 124 -8.14 6.69 -8.55
C ASP A 124 -8.27 5.47 -9.44
N LYS A 125 -7.30 5.20 -10.32
CA LYS A 125 -7.27 3.96 -11.11
C LYS A 125 -7.25 2.70 -10.22
N SER A 126 -6.51 2.72 -9.11
CA SER A 126 -6.51 1.61 -8.13
C SER A 126 -7.85 1.48 -7.42
N VAL A 127 -8.48 2.58 -7.02
CA VAL A 127 -9.81 2.57 -6.38
C VAL A 127 -10.85 1.99 -7.33
N GLU A 128 -10.85 2.42 -8.59
CA GLU A 128 -11.78 1.93 -9.61
C GLU A 128 -11.58 0.43 -9.91
N ALA A 129 -10.36 -0.09 -9.79
CA ALA A 129 -10.12 -1.53 -9.90
C ALA A 129 -10.82 -2.30 -8.76
N VAL A 130 -10.79 -1.78 -7.53
CA VAL A 130 -11.52 -2.36 -6.39
C VAL A 130 -13.02 -2.31 -6.63
N LYS A 131 -13.56 -1.15 -7.03
CA LYS A 131 -15.00 -0.99 -7.29
C LYS A 131 -15.51 -1.98 -8.34
N ARG A 132 -14.79 -2.14 -9.46
CA ARG A 132 -15.14 -3.12 -10.50
C ARG A 132 -15.12 -4.56 -9.99
N LEU A 133 -14.13 -4.92 -9.16
CA LEU A 133 -14.06 -6.24 -8.56
C LEU A 133 -15.26 -6.50 -7.64
N VAL A 134 -15.59 -5.54 -6.77
CA VAL A 134 -16.75 -5.63 -5.88
C VAL A 134 -18.05 -5.77 -6.68
N GLU A 135 -18.22 -4.99 -7.75
CA GLU A 135 -19.40 -5.08 -8.62
C GLU A 135 -19.55 -6.47 -9.26
N THR A 136 -18.44 -7.06 -9.68
CA THR A 136 -18.43 -8.41 -10.30
C THR A 136 -18.81 -9.51 -9.29
N MET A 137 -18.66 -9.25 -7.99
CA MET A 137 -19.02 -10.18 -6.91
C MET A 137 -20.45 -9.99 -6.40
N LYS A 138 -21.20 -8.99 -6.87
CA LYS A 138 -22.61 -8.82 -6.53
C LYS A 138 -23.42 -9.91 -7.24
N VAL A 139 -24.00 -10.81 -6.42
CA VAL A 139 -24.93 -11.87 -6.85
C VAL A 139 -26.32 -11.29 -7.07
#